data_AF-A0A401HVJ6-F1
#
_entry.id   AF-A0A401HVJ6-F1
#
_cell.length_a   1.000
_cell.length_b   1.000
_cell.length_c   1.000
_cell.angle_alpha   90.00
_cell.angle_beta   90.00
_cell.angle_gamma   90.00
#
_symmetry.space_group_name_H-M   'P 1'
#
loop_
_entity.id
_entity.type
_entity.pdbx_description
1 polymer ?
#
loop_
_entity_poly.entity_id
_entity_poly.type
_entity_poly.pdbx_seq_one_letter_code
_entity_poly.pdbx_strand_id
1 'polypeptide(L)'
;MVKVIIKETGALETLSMIASNGTDAAADMIGNHDGFGSESWQFELDSDTGIYTANQETYDWWAKVLTENEELEERIEALKEEHGSEAVQEVIESAGSVDLEDHAANLNKALDEAFSGN
;
A
#
# COMPACT_ATOMS: atom_id res chain seq x y z
N MET A 1 -2.81 -9.50 6.68
CA MET A 1 -1.45 -9.33 7.22
C MET A 1 -0.54 -10.35 6.58
N VAL A 2 0.72 -9.97 6.34
CA VAL A 2 1.74 -10.83 5.74
C VAL A 2 2.91 -10.94 6.72
N LYS A 3 3.29 -12.17 7.07
CA LYS A 3 4.43 -12.43 7.94
C LYS A 3 5.69 -12.57 7.10
N VAL A 4 6.74 -11.86 7.50
CA VAL A 4 8.01 -11.81 6.78
C VAL A 4 9.16 -12.02 7.75
N ILE A 5 10.08 -12.94 7.43
CA ILE A 5 11.37 -13.04 8.09
C ILE A 5 12.39 -12.21 7.30
N ILE A 6 13.06 -11.28 7.98
CA ILE A 6 14.11 -10.46 7.39
C ILE A 6 15.41 -11.29 7.30
N LYS A 7 15.96 -11.45 6.10
CA LYS A 7 17.12 -12.32 5.83
C LYS A 7 18.37 -11.90 6.62
N GLU A 8 18.58 -10.60 6.78
CA GLU A 8 19.77 -10.05 7.43
C GLU A 8 19.75 -10.24 8.96
N THR A 9 18.57 -10.20 9.58
CA THR A 9 18.43 -10.17 11.04
C THR A 9 17.81 -11.44 11.62
N GLY A 10 17.09 -12.22 10.79
CA GLY A 10 16.25 -13.32 11.23
C GLY A 10 15.01 -12.89 12.02
N ALA A 11 14.70 -11.59 12.07
CA ALA A 11 13.53 -11.06 12.76
C ALA A 11 12.25 -11.44 12.01
N LEU A 12 11.22 -11.85 12.76
CA LEU A 12 9.87 -12.07 12.23
C LEU A 12 9.07 -10.78 12.39
N GLU A 13 8.77 -10.15 11.26
CA GLU A 13 8.00 -8.91 11.16
C GLU A 13 6.68 -9.14 10.42
N THR A 14 5.81 -8.14 10.46
CA THR A 14 4.49 -8.19 9.81
C THR A 14 4.29 -6.95 8.94
N LEU A 15 3.77 -7.17 7.73
CA LEU A 15 3.23 -6.16 6.85
C LEU A 15 1.70 -6.17 6.94
N SER A 16 1.09 -4.98 7.00
CA SER A 16 -0.35 -4.80 7.17
C SER A 16 -0.78 -3.52 6.45
N MET A 17 -2.00 -3.56 5.92
CA MET A 17 -2.71 -2.42 5.35
C MET A 17 -4.19 -2.65 5.65
N ILE A 18 -4.78 -1.89 6.56
CA ILE A 18 -6.17 -2.05 6.98
C ILE A 18 -7.06 -1.16 6.12
N ALA A 19 -7.83 -1.77 5.23
CA ALA A 19 -8.83 -1.05 4.44
C ALA A 19 -9.97 -0.55 5.33
N SER A 20 -10.75 0.40 4.82
CA SER A 20 -11.90 1.02 5.53
C SER A 20 -12.95 0.03 6.06
N ASN A 21 -13.05 -1.17 5.46
CA ASN A 21 -13.95 -2.24 5.92
C ASN A 21 -13.35 -3.11 7.05
N GLY A 22 -12.16 -2.78 7.55
CA GLY A 22 -11.44 -3.51 8.59
C GLY A 22 -10.69 -4.76 8.10
N THR A 23 -10.67 -5.00 6.78
CA THR A 23 -9.93 -6.13 6.19
C THR A 23 -8.49 -5.73 5.94
N ASP A 24 -7.55 -6.60 6.29
CA ASP A 24 -6.16 -6.39 5.96
C ASP A 24 -5.89 -6.78 4.49
N ALA A 25 -5.62 -5.77 3.67
CA ALA A 25 -5.42 -5.84 2.23
C ALA A 25 -3.93 -5.98 1.83
N ALA A 26 -2.99 -6.11 2.77
CA ALA A 26 -1.56 -6.13 2.45
C ALA A 26 -1.18 -7.25 1.47
N ALA A 27 -1.77 -8.44 1.61
CA ALA A 27 -1.50 -9.55 0.70
C ALA A 27 -2.00 -9.27 -0.72
N ASP A 28 -3.18 -8.67 -0.85
CA ASP A 28 -3.75 -8.33 -2.16
C ASP A 28 -2.95 -7.22 -2.83
N MET A 29 -2.57 -6.19 -2.07
CA MET A 29 -1.75 -5.08 -2.56
C MET A 29 -0.38 -5.58 -3.06
N ILE A 30 0.32 -6.42 -2.27
CA ILE A 30 1.61 -6.99 -2.69
C ILE A 30 1.43 -7.91 -3.90
N GLY A 31 0.40 -8.75 -3.91
CA GLY A 31 0.13 -9.71 -4.98
C GLY A 31 -0.24 -9.06 -6.31
N ASN A 32 -1.06 -8.01 -6.29
CA ASN A 32 -1.50 -7.28 -7.50
C ASN A 32 -0.36 -6.52 -8.20
N HIS A 33 0.76 -6.35 -7.51
CA HIS A 33 1.95 -5.66 -7.98
C HIS A 33 3.16 -6.61 -8.08
N ASP A 34 2.91 -7.90 -8.33
CA ASP A 34 3.92 -8.93 -8.57
C ASP A 34 4.98 -9.08 -7.46
N GLY A 35 4.62 -8.73 -6.22
CA GLY A 35 5.48 -8.93 -5.05
C GLY A 35 5.60 -10.41 -4.66
N PHE A 36 4.64 -11.25 -5.04
CA PHE A 36 4.66 -12.69 -4.77
C PHE A 36 4.90 -13.54 -6.01
N GLY A 37 5.29 -14.80 -5.79
CA GLY A 37 5.37 -15.83 -6.81
C GLY A 37 6.80 -16.15 -7.24
N SER A 38 6.95 -17.23 -8.01
CA SER A 38 8.26 -17.74 -8.45
C SER A 38 9.01 -16.81 -9.40
N GLU A 39 8.32 -15.82 -9.99
CA GLU A 39 8.91 -14.81 -10.86
C GLU A 39 9.25 -13.52 -10.09
N SER A 40 8.78 -13.39 -8.85
CA SER A 40 9.13 -12.25 -7.99
C SER A 40 10.46 -12.50 -7.29
N TRP A 41 11.31 -11.48 -7.30
CA TRP A 41 12.59 -11.45 -6.58
C TRP A 41 12.47 -10.75 -5.22
N GLN A 42 11.25 -10.41 -4.82
CA GLN A 42 10.96 -9.60 -3.63
C GLN A 42 10.74 -10.48 -2.39
N PHE A 43 9.79 -11.40 -2.46
CA PHE A 43 9.46 -12.34 -1.38
C PHE A 43 9.67 -13.79 -1.79
N GLU A 44 10.42 -14.53 -0.97
CA GLU A 44 10.59 -15.98 -1.11
C GLU A 44 9.75 -16.70 -0.06
N LEU A 45 8.83 -17.57 -0.49
CA LEU A 45 8.02 -18.38 0.40
C LEU A 45 8.82 -19.60 0.90
N ASP A 46 8.97 -19.71 2.22
CA ASP A 46 9.43 -20.95 2.84
C ASP A 46 8.29 -21.97 2.84
N SER A 47 8.46 -23.06 2.08
CA SER A 47 7.44 -24.11 1.95
C SER A 47 7.20 -24.91 3.22
N ASP A 48 8.18 -24.94 4.14
CA ASP A 48 8.10 -25.73 5.37
C ASP A 48 7.36 -24.96 6.47
N THR A 49 7.57 -23.64 6.54
CA THR A 49 6.95 -22.78 7.56
C THR A 49 5.73 -22.01 7.04
N GLY A 50 5.59 -21.84 5.72
CA GLY A 50 4.57 -20.99 5.10
C GLY A 50 4.79 -19.49 5.34
N ILE A 51 6.01 -19.08 5.72
CA ILE A 51 6.37 -17.70 6.02
C ILE A 51 7.20 -17.14 4.87
N TYR A 52 6.97 -15.88 4.50
CA TYR A 52 7.78 -15.22 3.48
C TYR A 52 9.12 -14.76 4.06
N THR A 53 10.14 -14.69 3.21
CA THR A 53 11.44 -14.11 3.54
C THR A 53 11.76 -13.00 2.54
N ALA A 54 12.36 -11.91 3.02
CA ALA A 54 12.79 -10.78 2.19
C ALA A 54 14.06 -10.17 2.78
N ASN A 55 14.78 -9.38 1.99
CA ASN A 55 15.82 -8.51 2.54
C ASN A 55 15.17 -7.29 3.25
N GLN A 56 15.95 -6.61 4.08
CA GLN A 56 15.48 -5.43 4.82
C GLN A 56 14.95 -4.33 3.89
N GLU A 57 15.60 -4.07 2.76
CA GLU A 57 15.21 -3.01 1.82
C GLU A 57 13.82 -3.26 1.21
N THR A 58 13.54 -4.48 0.76
CA THR A 58 12.24 -4.90 0.24
C THR A 58 11.17 -4.79 1.31
N TYR A 59 11.46 -5.24 2.53
CA TYR A 59 10.50 -5.11 3.64
C TYR A 59 10.18 -3.64 3.94
N ASP A 60 11.21 -2.80 4.06
CA ASP A 60 11.06 -1.37 4.38
C ASP A 60 10.28 -0.64 3.27
N TRP A 61 10.56 -0.97 2.01
CA TRP A 61 9.85 -0.41 0.87
C TRP A 61 8.37 -0.78 0.88
N TRP A 62 8.03 -2.06 1.06
CA TRP A 62 6.63 -2.49 1.16
C TRP A 62 5.93 -1.96 2.40
N ALA A 63 6.61 -1.91 3.55
CA ALA A 63 6.05 -1.33 4.76
C ALA A 63 5.65 0.13 4.53
N LYS A 64 6.53 0.92 3.89
CA LYS A 64 6.24 2.29 3.52
C LYS A 64 5.05 2.40 2.55
N VAL A 65 5.06 1.65 1.44
CA VAL A 65 3.98 1.69 0.44
C VAL A 65 2.63 1.34 1.05
N LEU A 66 2.58 0.30 1.89
CA LEU A 66 1.35 -0.12 2.55
C LEU A 66 0.82 0.94 3.52
N THR A 67 1.69 1.51 4.36
CA THR A 67 1.30 2.58 5.28
C THR A 67 0.82 3.82 4.55
N GLU A 68 1.51 4.26 3.50
CA GLU A 68 1.11 5.47 2.75
C GLU A 68 -0.21 5.27 1.98
N ASN A 69 -0.50 4.06 1.48
CA ASN A 69 -1.78 3.77 0.85
C ASN A 69 -2.92 3.60 1.87
N GLU A 70 -2.65 3.06 3.06
CA GLU A 70 -3.63 3.04 4.17
C GLU A 70 -4.05 4.46 4.54
N GLU A 71 -3.08 5.35 4.81
CA GLU A 71 -3.35 6.75 5.16
C GLU A 71 -4.08 7.49 4.02
N LEU A 72 -3.74 7.20 2.77
CA LEU A 72 -4.45 7.76 1.61
C LEU A 72 -5.91 7.29 1.56
N GLU A 73 -6.20 6.00 1.77
CA GLU A 73 -7.58 5.49 1.76
C GLU A 73 -8.43 6.16 2.84
N GLU A 74 -7.90 6.27 4.06
CA GLU A 74 -8.57 6.97 5.16
C GLU A 74 -8.87 8.43 4.79
N ARG A 75 -7.90 9.11 4.19
CA ARG A 75 -8.07 10.50 3.73
C ARG A 75 -9.11 10.62 2.63
N ILE A 76 -9.12 9.71 1.65
CA ILE A 76 -10.09 9.70 0.56
C ILE A 76 -11.50 9.54 1.13
N GLU A 77 -11.72 8.61 2.06
CA GLU A 77 -13.03 8.42 2.68
C GLU A 77 -13.47 9.68 3.44
N ALA A 78 -12.59 10.33 4.21
CA ALA A 78 -12.90 11.60 4.87
C ALA A 78 -13.30 12.70 3.87
N LEU A 79 -12.59 12.83 2.74
CA LEU A 79 -12.92 13.80 1.70
C LEU A 79 -14.24 13.46 0.99
N LYS A 80 -14.56 12.18 0.82
CA LYS A 80 -15.85 11.75 0.25
C LYS A 80 -17.02 12.11 1.17
N GLU A 81 -16.83 12.03 2.48
CA GLU A 81 -17.82 12.48 3.47
C GLU A 81 -18.03 14.01 3.40
N GLU A 82 -16.97 14.79 3.19
CA GLU A 82 -17.04 16.26 3.19
C GLU A 82 -17.51 16.85 1.85
N HIS A 83 -16.95 16.38 0.73
CA HIS A 83 -17.14 16.98 -0.60
C HIS A 83 -18.01 16.14 -1.54
N GLY A 84 -18.36 14.93 -1.12
CA GLY A 84 -19.13 13.97 -1.92
C GLY A 84 -18.25 13.07 -2.80
N SER A 85 -18.69 11.83 -2.96
CA SER A 85 -17.90 10.79 -3.62
C SER A 85 -17.58 11.08 -5.09
N GLU A 86 -18.49 11.72 -5.83
CA GLU A 86 -18.29 12.02 -7.25
C GLU A 86 -17.15 13.01 -7.47
N ALA A 87 -17.09 14.08 -6.67
CA ALA A 87 -16.06 15.11 -6.78
C ALA A 87 -14.66 14.56 -6.45
N VAL A 88 -14.55 13.72 -5.41
CA VAL A 88 -13.27 13.10 -5.03
C VAL A 88 -12.80 12.09 -6.10
N GLN A 89 -13.73 11.29 -6.64
CA GLN A 89 -13.41 10.32 -7.67
C GLN A 89 -12.90 10.99 -8.96
N GLU A 90 -13.50 12.11 -9.38
CA GLU A 90 -13.05 12.88 -10.55
C GLU A 90 -11.59 13.35 -10.40
N VAL A 91 -11.21 13.82 -9.21
CA VAL A 91 -9.83 14.24 -8.92
C VAL A 91 -8.87 13.05 -9.01
N ILE A 92 -9.21 11.91 -8.39
CA ILE A 92 -8.38 10.69 -8.41
C ILE A 92 -8.15 10.21 -9.85
N GLU A 93 -9.21 10.15 -10.66
CA GLU A 93 -9.12 9.72 -12.06
C GLU A 93 -8.28 10.67 -12.92
N SER A 94 -8.27 11.96 -12.58
CA SER A 94 -7.50 12.99 -13.29
C SER A 94 -6.02 13.05 -12.91
N ALA A 95 -5.63 12.51 -11.74
CA ALA A 95 -4.29 12.63 -11.19
C ALA A 95 -3.22 11.83 -11.97
N GLY A 96 -3.66 10.92 -12.86
CA GLY A 96 -2.79 10.12 -13.71
C GLY A 96 -2.13 8.95 -12.99
N SER A 97 -1.45 8.10 -13.78
CA SER A 97 -0.74 6.92 -13.29
C SER A 97 0.73 7.26 -13.07
N VAL A 98 1.25 6.86 -11.91
CA VAL A 98 2.66 6.97 -11.51
C VAL A 98 3.13 5.61 -10.98
N ASP A 99 4.43 5.49 -10.70
CA ASP A 99 4.99 4.30 -10.06
C ASP A 99 4.39 4.11 -8.65
N LEU A 100 4.36 2.85 -8.18
CA LEU A 100 3.67 2.48 -6.94
C LEU A 100 4.18 3.25 -5.71
N GLU A 101 5.48 3.55 -5.67
CA GLU A 101 6.10 4.33 -4.59
C GLU A 101 5.71 5.82 -4.57
N ASP A 102 5.23 6.34 -5.69
CA ASP A 102 4.78 7.73 -5.82
C ASP A 102 3.25 7.86 -5.79
N HIS A 103 2.52 6.75 -5.85
CA HIS A 103 1.06 6.72 -5.98
C HIS A 103 0.35 7.54 -4.90
N ALA A 104 0.65 7.25 -3.63
CA ALA A 104 0.04 7.93 -2.50
C ALA A 104 0.36 9.43 -2.49
N ALA A 105 1.61 9.81 -2.78
CA ALA A 105 2.03 11.21 -2.83
C ALA A 105 1.36 11.98 -3.98
N ASN A 106 1.23 11.36 -5.15
CA ASN A 106 0.59 11.96 -6.32
C ASN A 106 -0.90 12.25 -6.06
N LEU A 107 -1.63 11.28 -5.50
CA LEU A 107 -3.05 11.47 -5.18
C LEU A 107 -3.24 12.49 -4.05
N ASN A 108 -2.45 12.43 -2.98
CA ASN A 108 -2.50 13.42 -1.91
C ASN A 108 -2.32 14.85 -2.45
N LYS A 109 -1.36 15.05 -3.35
CA LYS A 109 -1.14 16.36 -4.00
C LYS A 109 -2.34 16.81 -4.83
N ALA A 110 -2.92 15.92 -5.65
CA ALA A 110 -4.10 16.25 -6.46
C ALA A 110 -5.31 16.61 -5.58
N LEU A 111 -5.51 15.88 -4.48
CA LEU A 111 -6.55 16.16 -3.50
C LEU A 111 -6.31 17.49 -2.76
N ASP A 112 -5.06 17.81 -2.41
CA ASP A 112 -4.70 19.11 -1.83
C ASP A 112 -5.04 20.27 -2.79
N GLU A 113 -4.65 20.13 -4.06
CA GLU A 113 -4.92 21.15 -5.08
C GLU A 113 -6.42 21.38 -5.32
N ALA A 114 -7.24 20.33 -5.17
CA ALA A 114 -8.69 20.39 -5.35
C ALA A 114 -9.46 20.88 -4.11
N PHE A 115 -9.05 20.46 -2.90
CA PHE A 115 -9.87 20.59 -1.69
C PHE A 115 -9.24 21.44 -0.58
N SER A 116 -7.92 21.66 -0.56
CA SER A 116 -7.27 22.47 0.49
C SER A 116 -7.35 23.99 0.25
N GLY A 117 -8.08 24.43 -0.77
CA GLY A 117 -8.18 25.82 -1.22
C GLY A 117 -9.48 26.57 -0.89
N ASN A 118 -10.39 26.02 -0.06
CA ASN A 118 -11.67 26.66 0.29
C ASN A 118 -11.81 26.98 1.78
#